data_AF-A0A968H0I1-F1
#
_entry.id   AF-A0A968H0I1-F1
#
_cell.length_a   1.000
_cell.length_b   1.000
_cell.length_c   1.000
_cell.angle_alpha   90.00
_cell.angle_beta   90.00
_cell.angle_gamma   90.00
#
_symmetry.space_group_name_H-M   'P 1'
#
loop_
_entity.id
_entity.type
_entity.pdbx_description
1 polymer ?
#
loop_
_entity_poly.entity_id
_entity_poly.type
_entity_poly.pdbx_seq_one_letter_code
_entity_poly.pdbx_strand_id
1 'polypeptide(L)'
;GGGLGVLEDLADAGVEVVLPAPRAAAGTGPLAGKTVVVTGSIEGYSREEVEEAVRAAGGKPAGSVSKKTDAVVAGPGAGSKLAKAQELGVPVIDGADFERFLREGTG
;
A
#
# COMPACT_ATOMS: atom_id res chain seq x y z
N GLY A 1 8.51 9.08 -39.69
CA GLY A 1 7.34 8.84 -38.83
C GLY A 1 7.33 7.38 -38.45
N GLY A 2 7.23 7.07 -37.16
CA GLY A 2 7.24 5.69 -36.66
C GLY A 2 7.72 5.68 -35.23
N GLY A 3 6.81 5.96 -34.29
CA GLY A 3 7.08 5.94 -32.86
C GLY A 3 7.31 4.53 -32.37
N LEU A 4 8.41 4.35 -31.64
CA LEU A 4 8.67 3.18 -30.83
C LEU A 4 8.71 3.67 -29.39
N GLY A 5 7.53 3.83 -28.81
CA GLY A 5 7.35 3.93 -27.36
C GLY A 5 7.57 2.54 -26.77
N VAL A 6 8.84 2.15 -26.64
CA VAL A 6 9.21 1.02 -25.80
C VAL A 6 9.26 1.55 -24.38
N LEU A 7 8.17 1.28 -23.70
CA LEU A 7 7.98 1.51 -22.29
C LEU A 7 9.09 0.74 -21.59
N GLU A 8 10.08 1.48 -21.10
CA GLU A 8 10.99 1.04 -20.06
C GLU A 8 10.14 0.78 -18.83
N ASP A 9 9.58 -0.44 -18.72
CA ASP A 9 8.96 -0.91 -17.49
C ASP A 9 10.10 -1.20 -16.53
N LEU A 10 10.46 -0.11 -15.86
CA LEU A 10 11.46 0.01 -14.83
C LEU A 10 11.25 -1.15 -13.85
N ALA A 11 12.22 -2.04 -13.84
CA ALA A 11 12.46 -2.93 -12.74
C ALA A 11 12.51 -2.09 -11.45
N ASP A 12 11.55 -2.28 -10.55
CA ASP A 12 11.87 -2.21 -9.13
C ASP A 12 10.90 -3.01 -8.27
N ALA A 13 11.51 -3.82 -7.41
CA ALA A 13 10.93 -4.59 -6.34
C ALA A 13 10.02 -5.75 -6.79
N GLY A 14 10.66 -6.84 -7.20
CA GLY A 14 10.19 -8.18 -6.84
C GLY A 14 9.99 -8.24 -5.33
N VAL A 15 8.76 -8.03 -4.87
CA VAL A 15 8.34 -8.38 -3.52
C VAL A 15 7.54 -9.65 -3.64
N GLU A 16 8.26 -10.76 -3.64
CA GLU A 16 7.71 -12.05 -3.32
C GLU A 16 7.27 -12.00 -1.85
N VAL A 17 6.00 -11.65 -1.60
CA VAL A 17 5.44 -11.78 -0.26
C VAL A 17 5.08 -13.25 -0.05
N VAL A 18 6.07 -13.99 0.45
CA VAL A 18 5.92 -15.31 1.07
C VAL A 18 4.89 -15.19 2.20
N LEU A 19 3.71 -15.79 2.02
CA LEU A 19 2.88 -16.26 3.12
C LEU A 19 3.53 -17.56 3.62
N PRO A 20 3.65 -17.84 4.94
CA PRO A 20 2.52 -17.74 5.87
C PRO A 20 2.87 -17.36 7.33
N ALA A 21 1.99 -16.61 8.01
CA ALA A 21 1.69 -16.89 9.42
C ALA A 21 0.38 -16.21 9.86
N PRO A 22 -0.57 -16.96 10.44
CA PRO A 22 -1.68 -16.39 11.18
C PRO A 22 -1.16 -15.83 12.51
N ARG A 23 -1.90 -14.89 13.12
CA ARG A 23 -1.71 -14.33 14.47
C ARG A 23 -0.91 -13.02 14.61
N ALA A 24 -1.13 -12.03 13.73
CA ALA A 24 -1.14 -10.66 14.25
C ALA A 24 -2.50 -10.49 14.94
N ALA A 25 -2.46 -10.19 16.23
CA ALA A 25 -3.64 -9.99 17.07
C ALA A 25 -4.67 -9.12 16.33
N ALA A 26 -5.95 -9.47 16.43
CA ALA A 26 -7.03 -8.55 16.09
C ALA A 26 -6.90 -7.34 17.01
N GLY A 27 -6.06 -6.37 16.61
CA GLY A 27 -5.87 -5.13 17.31
C GLY A 27 -7.15 -4.34 17.16
N THR A 28 -7.73 -3.91 18.26
CA THR A 28 -8.77 -2.90 18.25
C THR A 28 -8.14 -1.63 17.66
N GLY A 29 -8.47 -1.29 16.43
CA GLY A 29 -7.82 -0.20 15.72
C GLY A 29 -8.55 0.15 14.44
N PRO A 30 -8.31 1.35 13.88
CA PRO A 30 -8.98 1.84 12.69
C PRO A 30 -8.74 0.97 11.44
N LEU A 31 -7.64 0.21 11.42
CA LEU A 31 -7.26 -0.68 10.31
C LEU A 31 -7.39 -2.17 10.67
N ALA A 32 -8.05 -2.50 11.78
CA ALA A 32 -8.20 -3.87 12.27
C ALA A 32 -8.69 -4.83 11.17
N GLY A 33 -7.84 -5.79 10.80
CA GLY A 33 -8.17 -6.82 9.81
C GLY A 33 -8.18 -6.35 8.35
N LYS A 34 -7.87 -5.08 8.08
CA LYS A 34 -7.77 -4.53 6.73
C LYS A 34 -6.39 -4.79 6.12
N THR A 35 -6.36 -5.05 4.82
CA THR A 35 -5.14 -5.19 4.03
C THR A 35 -4.80 -3.86 3.37
N VAL A 36 -3.68 -3.26 3.75
CA VAL A 36 -3.23 -1.95 3.26
C VAL A 36 -2.00 -2.14 2.39
N VAL A 37 -2.04 -1.64 1.17
CA VAL A 37 -0.87 -1.61 0.29
C VAL A 37 -0.29 -0.22 0.32
N VAL A 38 1.01 -0.09 0.50
CA VAL A 38 1.68 1.20 0.43
C VAL A 38 2.58 1.22 -0.79
N THR A 39 2.48 2.28 -1.59
CA THR A 39 3.25 2.45 -2.83
C THR A 39 3.80 3.87 -2.91
N GLY A 40 4.99 4.02 -3.47
CA GLY A 40 5.73 5.28 -3.45
C GLY A 40 6.50 5.47 -2.15
N SER A 41 7.13 6.63 -2.00
CA SER A 41 7.81 7.02 -0.76
C SER A 41 6.84 7.78 0.13
N ILE A 42 6.79 7.45 1.41
CA ILE A 42 6.05 8.23 2.40
C ILE A 42 7.05 9.20 3.04
N GLU A 43 6.76 10.50 2.95
CA GLU A 43 7.65 11.51 3.51
C GLU A 43 7.76 11.32 5.03
N GLY A 44 8.99 11.24 5.53
CA GLY A 44 9.25 11.03 6.96
C GLY A 44 9.15 9.59 7.45
N TYR A 45 8.88 8.61 6.57
CA TYR A 45 8.84 7.19 6.96
C TYR A 45 9.74 6.32 6.08
N SER A 46 10.49 5.44 6.73
CA SER A 46 11.17 4.34 6.06
C SER A 46 10.17 3.25 5.69
N ARG A 47 10.49 2.44 4.67
CA ARG A 47 9.63 1.32 4.25
C ARG A 47 9.23 0.40 5.42
N GLU A 48 10.18 0.08 6.29
CA GLU A 48 9.94 -0.74 7.49
C GLU A 48 9.01 -0.04 8.50
N GLU A 49 9.19 1.27 8.70
CA GLU A 49 8.35 2.07 9.61
C GLU A 49 6.90 2.14 9.11
N VAL A 50 6.70 2.25 7.80
CA VAL A 50 5.37 2.17 7.19
C VAL A 50 4.71 0.83 7.51
N GLU A 51 5.41 -0.28 7.29
CA GLU A 51 4.86 -1.61 7.54
C GLU A 51 4.55 -1.83 9.03
N GLU A 52 5.43 -1.36 9.91
CA GLU A 52 5.24 -1.39 11.35
C GLU A 52 4.05 -0.53 11.77
N ALA A 53 3.91 0.68 11.25
CA ALA A 53 2.83 1.59 11.58
C ALA A 53 1.47 1.02 11.15
N VAL A 54 1.38 0.42 9.95
CA VAL A 54 0.18 -0.30 9.50
C VAL A 54 -0.15 -1.47 10.44
N ARG A 55 0.85 -2.26 10.85
CA ARG A 55 0.65 -3.35 11.82
C ARG A 55 0.20 -2.82 13.19
N ALA A 56 0.78 -1.72 13.65
CA ALA A 56 0.45 -1.07 14.92
C ALA A 56 -1.00 -0.56 14.93
N ALA A 57 -1.50 -0.08 13.79
CA ALA A 57 -2.90 0.31 13.59
C ALA A 57 -3.87 -0.89 13.46
N GLY A 58 -3.37 -2.13 13.53
CA GLY A 58 -4.15 -3.37 13.41
C GLY A 58 -4.36 -3.87 11.97
N GLY A 59 -3.74 -3.19 11.00
CA GLY A 59 -3.78 -3.54 9.59
C GLY A 59 -2.72 -4.55 9.18
N LYS A 60 -2.86 -5.06 7.97
CA LYS A 60 -1.89 -5.96 7.32
C LYS A 60 -1.22 -5.23 6.16
N PRO A 61 0.07 -4.90 6.25
CA PRO A 61 0.79 -4.36 5.11
C PRO A 61 0.91 -5.42 4.01
N ALA A 62 0.67 -5.02 2.77
CA ALA A 62 0.83 -5.86 1.59
C ALA A 62 1.61 -5.12 0.50
N GLY A 63 2.45 -5.84 -0.25
CA GLY A 63 3.26 -5.26 -1.34
C GLY A 63 2.54 -5.14 -2.68
N SER A 64 1.37 -5.76 -2.83
CA SER A 64 0.66 -5.92 -4.10
C SER A 64 -0.82 -5.57 -3.99
N VAL A 65 -1.31 -4.76 -4.92
CA VAL A 65 -2.73 -4.42 -5.03
C VAL A 65 -3.49 -5.61 -5.62
N SER A 66 -4.47 -6.10 -4.89
CA SER A 66 -5.31 -7.24 -5.25
C SER A 66 -6.76 -6.99 -4.85
N LYS A 67 -7.67 -7.86 -5.26
CA LYS A 67 -9.10 -7.77 -4.88
C LYS A 67 -9.37 -7.89 -3.38
N LYS A 68 -8.37 -8.34 -2.61
CA LYS A 68 -8.42 -8.42 -1.13
C LYS A 68 -7.82 -7.19 -0.46
N THR A 69 -7.32 -6.23 -1.23
CA THR A 69 -6.76 -4.99 -0.70
C THR A 69 -7.92 -4.07 -0.34
N ASP A 70 -7.97 -3.66 0.92
CA ASP A 70 -8.99 -2.75 1.43
C ASP A 70 -8.63 -1.28 1.16
N ALA A 71 -7.34 -0.96 1.10
CA ALA A 71 -6.84 0.40 0.94
C ALA A 71 -5.45 0.43 0.30
N VAL A 72 -5.19 1.45 -0.51
CA VAL A 72 -3.86 1.72 -1.07
C VAL A 72 -3.39 3.10 -0.65
N VAL A 73 -2.26 3.20 0.03
CA VAL A 73 -1.60 4.46 0.32
C VAL A 73 -0.61 4.75 -0.81
N ALA A 74 -0.78 5.87 -1.49
CA ALA A 74 0.00 6.28 -2.63
C ALA A 74 0.77 7.56 -2.31
N GLY A 75 2.07 7.42 -2.06
CA GLY A 75 3.00 8.54 -1.95
C GLY A 75 3.54 9.00 -3.31
N PRO A 76 4.37 10.06 -3.32
CA PRO A 76 5.12 10.49 -4.51
C PRO A 76 5.86 9.30 -5.15
N GLY A 77 5.66 9.13 -6.47
CA GLY A 77 6.24 8.03 -7.24
C GLY A 77 5.42 6.73 -7.29
N ALA A 78 4.18 6.70 -6.77
CA ALA A 78 3.34 5.51 -6.72
C ALA A 78 2.91 4.91 -8.08
N GLY A 79 2.92 5.73 -9.15
CA GLY A 79 2.74 5.36 -10.56
C GLY A 79 1.84 4.14 -10.84
N SER A 80 2.47 2.99 -11.06
CA SER A 80 1.81 1.77 -11.55
C SER A 80 0.90 1.05 -10.55
N LYS A 81 1.12 1.22 -9.23
CA LYS A 81 0.25 0.60 -8.21
C LYS A 81 -0.99 1.45 -7.92
N LEU A 82 -0.89 2.77 -8.06
CA LEU A 82 -2.03 3.68 -8.01
C LEU A 82 -3.00 3.41 -9.17
N ALA A 83 -2.48 3.25 -10.39
CA ALA A 83 -3.31 2.88 -11.55
C ALA A 83 -4.08 1.57 -11.29
N LYS A 84 -3.40 0.55 -10.79
CA LYS A 84 -4.02 -0.75 -10.49
C LYS A 84 -5.09 -0.68 -9.39
N ALA A 85 -4.89 0.18 -8.39
CA ALA A 85 -5.88 0.42 -7.35
C ALA A 85 -7.15 1.06 -7.92
N GLN A 86 -6.99 2.06 -8.77
CA GLN A 86 -8.11 2.71 -9.46
C GLN A 86 -8.86 1.75 -10.39
N GLU A 87 -8.14 0.92 -11.15
CA GLU A 87 -8.75 -0.10 -12.02
C GLU A 87 -9.57 -1.13 -11.25
N LEU A 88 -9.11 -1.49 -10.04
CA LEU A 88 -9.80 -2.44 -9.16
C LEU A 88 -10.88 -1.79 -8.29
N GLY A 89 -11.01 -0.46 -8.31
CA GLY A 89 -11.93 0.29 -7.45
C GLY A 89 -11.56 0.28 -5.97
N VAL A 90 -10.27 0.08 -5.67
CA VAL A 90 -9.75 0.10 -4.29
C VAL A 90 -9.50 1.56 -3.89
N PRO A 91 -9.92 1.99 -2.69
CA PRO A 91 -9.71 3.37 -2.25
C PRO A 91 -8.22 3.69 -2.14
N VAL A 92 -7.83 4.83 -2.71
CA VAL A 92 -6.47 5.35 -2.71
C VAL A 92 -6.38 6.52 -1.74
N ILE A 93 -5.48 6.42 -0.78
CA ILE A 93 -5.15 7.45 0.22
C ILE A 93 -3.83 8.09 -0.19
N ASP A 94 -3.69 9.41 -0.05
CA ASP A 94 -2.42 10.07 -0.32
C ASP A 94 -1.38 9.72 0.74
N GLY A 95 -0.11 9.61 0.35
CA GLY A 95 0.98 9.37 1.29
C GLY A 95 1.10 10.45 2.36
N ALA A 96 0.71 11.69 2.05
CA ALA A 96 0.64 12.77 3.03
C ALA A 96 -0.44 12.54 4.10
N ASP A 97 -1.51 11.82 3.77
CA ASP A 97 -2.58 11.44 4.70
C ASP A 97 -2.29 10.12 5.43
N PHE A 98 -1.11 9.52 5.25
CA PHE A 98 -0.78 8.22 5.86
C PHE A 98 -0.93 8.22 7.39
N GLU A 99 -0.38 9.24 8.06
CA GLU A 99 -0.51 9.37 9.52
C GLU A 99 -1.96 9.49 9.98
N ARG A 100 -2.76 10.25 9.23
CA ARG A 100 -4.19 10.42 9.50
C ARG A 100 -4.94 9.11 9.29
N PHE A 101 -4.63 8.39 8.22
CA PHE A 101 -5.19 7.09 7.89
C PHE A 101 -4.88 6.03 8.95
N LEU A 102 -3.69 6.05 9.53
CA LEU A 102 -3.34 5.16 10.64
C LEU A 102 -4.13 5.44 11.92
N ARG A 103 -4.54 6.70 12.15
CA ARG A 103 -5.29 7.12 13.34
C ARG A 103 -6.81 6.98 13.17
N GLU A 104 -7.33 7.30 11.99
CA GLU A 104 -8.77 7.39 11.72
C GLU A 104 -9.30 6.21 10.88
N GLY A 105 -8.45 5.58 10.06
CA GLY A 105 -8.83 4.47 9.19
C GLY A 105 -9.40 4.93 7.85
N THR A 106 -10.11 4.00 7.17
CA THR A 106 -10.73 4.23 5.85
C THR A 106 -12.12 4.90 5.95
N GLY A 107 -12.32 5.74 6.98
CA GLY A 107 -13.61 6.36 7.32
C GLY A 107 -14.18 7.24 6.22
#